data_AF-A0A6G3S5L7-F1
#
_entry.id   AF-A0A6G3S5L7-F1
#
_cell.length_a   1.000
_cell.length_b   1.000
_cell.length_c   1.000
_cell.angle_alpha   90.00
_cell.angle_beta   90.00
_cell.angle_gamma   90.00
#
_symmetry.space_group_name_H-M   'P 1'
#
loop_
_entity.id
_entity.type
_entity.pdbx_description
1 polymer ?
#
loop_
_entity_poly.entity_id
_entity_poly.type
_entity_poly.pdbx_seq_one_letter_code
_entity_poly.pdbx_strand_id
1 'polypeptide(L)'
;MDEEDFRMAGSSTGSTARETGGGDTEGEVKPVLGVGMVGYAFMGAAHSQGWRTVGRAFDLPLTPRLAAVCGRDAGAVRAAA
;
A
#
# COMPACT_ATOMS: atom_id res chain seq x y z
N MET A 1 11.98 -4.82 39.83
CA MET A 1 10.54 -4.72 39.54
C MET A 1 10.24 -3.42 38.80
N ASP A 2 10.29 -3.33 37.47
CA ASP A 2 11.05 -4.02 36.43
C ASP A 2 11.13 -2.98 35.30
N GLU A 3 12.36 -2.69 34.87
CA GLU A 3 12.71 -1.63 33.90
C GLU A 3 12.53 -2.09 32.43
N GLU A 4 11.74 -3.15 32.21
CA GLU A 4 11.82 -4.02 31.01
C GLU A 4 10.49 -4.22 30.25
N ASP A 5 9.54 -3.26 30.28
CA ASP A 5 8.27 -3.38 29.52
C ASP A 5 7.92 -2.20 28.58
N PHE A 6 8.75 -1.15 28.50
CA PHE A 6 8.54 -0.04 27.54
C PHE A 6 9.32 -0.23 26.23
N ARG A 7 9.39 -1.47 25.73
CA ARG A 7 10.07 -1.81 24.47
C ARG A 7 9.11 -2.42 23.44
N MET A 8 8.02 -1.74 23.11
CA MET A 8 7.16 -2.11 21.98
C MET A 8 6.46 -0.88 21.36
N ALA A 9 7.23 -0.08 20.62
CA ALA A 9 6.71 0.76 19.54
C ALA A 9 7.87 1.03 18.56
N GLY A 10 8.14 0.05 17.70
CA GLY A 10 9.10 0.20 16.61
C GLY A 10 8.60 1.24 15.61
N SER A 11 9.10 2.47 15.73
CA SER A 11 9.03 3.48 14.68
C SER A 11 10.08 3.13 13.61
N SER A 12 9.74 2.26 12.67
CA SER A 12 10.58 2.04 11.48
C SER A 12 10.22 3.05 10.39
N THR A 13 10.68 4.30 10.56
CA THR A 13 10.83 5.23 9.43
C THR A 13 12.07 4.80 8.66
N GLY A 14 11.90 3.87 7.72
CA GLY A 14 12.93 3.45 6.78
C GLY A 14 12.64 4.02 5.39
N SER A 15 12.85 5.32 5.18
CA SER A 15 12.95 5.89 3.83
C SER A 15 14.42 5.91 3.43
N THR A 16 14.88 4.84 2.78
CA THR A 16 15.98 4.91 1.83
C THR A 16 15.58 4.09 0.63
N ALA A 17 15.13 4.76 -0.42
CA ALA A 17 15.01 4.16 -1.74
C ALA A 17 16.42 3.74 -2.16
N ARG A 18 16.69 2.42 -2.11
CA ARG A 18 17.77 1.83 -2.88
C ARG A 18 17.14 1.31 -4.16
N GLU A 19 17.51 1.92 -5.28
CA GLU A 19 17.40 1.26 -6.56
C GLU A 19 18.19 -0.05 -6.48
N THR A 20 17.54 -1.17 -6.73
CA THR A 20 18.22 -2.42 -7.01
C THR A 20 17.46 -3.10 -8.14
N GLY A 21 18.19 -3.29 -9.23
CA GLY A 21 17.68 -3.79 -10.49
C GLY A 21 17.10 -5.20 -10.39
N GLY A 22 16.29 -5.51 -11.39
CA GLY A 22 15.65 -6.80 -11.58
C GLY A 22 16.66 -7.93 -11.56
N GLY A 23 16.45 -8.84 -10.62
CA GLY A 23 17.02 -10.18 -10.62
C GLY A 23 15.85 -11.16 -10.54
N ASP A 24 15.65 -11.90 -11.63
CA ASP A 24 14.76 -13.05 -11.69
C ASP A 24 15.16 -14.06 -10.60
N THR A 25 14.49 -14.02 -9.46
CA THR A 25 14.68 -15.01 -8.40
C THR A 25 13.37 -15.75 -8.18
N GLU A 26 13.37 -17.02 -8.53
CA GLU A 26 12.34 -17.99 -8.14
C GLU A 26 12.01 -17.85 -6.65
N GLY A 27 10.76 -17.52 -6.35
CA GLY A 27 10.18 -17.60 -5.00
C GLY A 27 10.28 -16.36 -4.09
N GLU A 28 10.80 -15.22 -4.55
CA GLU A 28 10.81 -13.99 -3.74
C GLU A 28 9.37 -13.47 -3.54
N VAL A 29 8.89 -13.51 -2.29
CA VAL A 29 7.60 -12.93 -1.91
C VAL A 29 7.74 -11.42 -1.86
N LYS A 30 7.29 -10.74 -2.93
CA LYS A 30 7.29 -9.27 -3.02
C LYS A 30 6.48 -8.65 -1.86
N PRO A 31 7.06 -7.74 -1.05
CA PRO A 31 6.35 -7.17 0.09
C PRO A 31 5.14 -6.35 -0.35
N VAL A 32 4.10 -6.33 0.49
CA VAL A 32 2.83 -5.67 0.18
C VAL A 32 2.92 -4.17 0.46
N LEU A 33 2.52 -3.36 -0.51
CA LEU A 33 2.32 -1.92 -0.35
C LEU A 33 0.81 -1.64 -0.18
N GLY A 34 0.41 -1.26 1.03
CA GLY A 34 -0.96 -0.83 1.32
C GLY A 34 -1.22 0.60 0.84
N VAL A 35 -2.24 0.80 0.01
CA VAL A 35 -2.62 2.12 -0.52
C VAL A 35 -3.95 2.56 0.08
N GLY A 36 -3.97 3.75 0.68
CA GLY A 36 -5.19 4.45 1.08
C GLY A 36 -5.53 5.56 0.08
N MET A 37 -6.74 5.56 -0.47
CA MET A 37 -7.21 6.59 -1.39
C MET A 37 -8.14 7.59 -0.69
N VAL A 38 -7.84 8.88 -0.83
CA VAL A 38 -8.68 9.98 -0.33
C VAL A 38 -9.42 10.61 -1.50
N GLY A 39 -10.75 10.56 -1.47
CA GLY A 39 -11.60 11.20 -2.48
C GLY A 39 -11.93 10.30 -3.66
N TYR A 40 -13.16 9.78 -3.67
CA TYR A 40 -13.65 8.88 -4.72
C TYR A 40 -14.45 9.59 -5.83
N ALA A 41 -14.96 10.79 -5.58
CA ALA A 41 -16.02 11.40 -6.41
C ALA A 41 -15.58 11.97 -7.76
N PHE A 42 -14.29 12.32 -7.93
CA PHE A 42 -13.78 12.89 -9.19
C PHE A 42 -13.02 11.84 -10.01
N MET A 43 -11.87 11.40 -9.51
CA MET A 43 -10.98 10.44 -10.20
C MET A 43 -10.82 9.11 -9.44
N GLY A 44 -11.71 8.82 -8.48
CA GLY A 44 -11.60 7.64 -7.64
C GLY A 44 -11.60 6.34 -8.42
N ALA A 45 -12.49 6.22 -9.41
CA ALA A 45 -12.57 5.05 -10.28
C ALA A 45 -11.24 4.81 -11.01
N ALA A 46 -10.71 5.82 -11.69
CA ALA A 46 -9.45 5.73 -12.43
C ALA A 46 -8.26 5.38 -11.53
N HIS A 47 -8.11 6.06 -10.39
CA HIS A 47 -6.99 5.77 -9.46
C HIS A 47 -7.11 4.37 -8.86
N SER A 48 -8.31 3.99 -8.44
CA SER A 48 -8.54 2.65 -7.87
C SER A 48 -8.31 1.54 -8.89
N GLN A 49 -8.64 1.77 -10.16
CA GLN A 49 -8.35 0.84 -11.25
C GLN A 49 -6.84 0.75 -11.50
N GLY A 50 -6.16 1.89 -11.58
CA GLY A 50 -4.70 1.96 -11.71
C GLY A 50 -3.99 1.12 -10.65
N TRP A 51 -4.34 1.29 -9.37
CA TRP A 51 -3.74 0.51 -8.28
C TRP A 51 -4.02 -1.00 -8.37
N ARG A 52 -5.20 -1.41 -8.84
CA ARG A 52 -5.54 -2.84 -9.00
C ARG A 52 -4.83 -3.49 -10.18
N THR A 53 -4.44 -2.71 -11.21
CA THR A 53 -3.84 -3.26 -12.44
C THR A 53 -2.34 -3.03 -12.58
N VAL A 54 -1.75 -2.09 -11.84
CA VAL A 54 -0.34 -1.68 -12.02
C VAL A 54 0.64 -2.86 -11.92
N GLY A 55 0.42 -3.80 -11.00
CA GLY A 55 1.28 -4.99 -10.86
C GLY A 55 1.17 -6.02 -11.99
N ARG A 56 0.18 -5.88 -12.88
CA ARG A 56 0.08 -6.65 -14.13
C ARG A 56 0.71 -5.90 -15.31
N ALA A 57 0.70 -4.57 -15.26
CA ALA A 57 1.21 -3.72 -16.33
C ALA A 57 2.72 -3.51 -16.22
N PHE A 58 3.28 -3.55 -15.01
CA PHE A 58 4.69 -3.30 -14.75
C PHE A 58 5.26 -4.37 -13.80
N ASP A 59 6.53 -4.71 -13.99
CA ASP A 59 7.26 -5.50 -13.01
C ASP A 59 7.71 -4.60 -11.86
N LEU A 60 7.00 -4.68 -10.75
CA LEU A 60 7.24 -3.86 -9.56
C LEU A 60 8.01 -4.67 -8.50
N PRO A 61 8.90 -4.05 -7.71
CA PRO A 61 9.56 -4.70 -6.59
C PRO A 61 8.60 -4.97 -5.40
N LEU A 62 7.38 -4.39 -5.44
CA LEU A 62 6.35 -4.49 -4.41
C LEU A 62 5.04 -5.04 -5.00
N THR A 63 4.17 -5.52 -4.14
CA THR A 63 2.78 -5.91 -4.48
C THR A 63 1.79 -4.85 -3.98
N PRO A 64 1.28 -3.95 -4.85
CA PRO A 64 0.32 -2.94 -4.42
C PRO A 64 -1.04 -3.54 -4.07
N ARG A 65 -1.64 -3.05 -2.99
CA ARG A 65 -3.01 -3.39 -2.59
C ARG A 65 -3.74 -2.14 -2.17
N LEU A 66 -4.83 -1.81 -2.87
CA LEU A 66 -5.76 -0.78 -2.40
C LEU A 66 -6.43 -1.27 -1.12
N ALA A 67 -6.01 -0.73 0.02
CA ALA A 67 -6.36 -1.21 1.35
C ALA A 67 -7.52 -0.42 1.97
N ALA A 68 -7.66 0.86 1.60
CA ALA A 68 -8.71 1.72 2.13
C ALA A 68 -9.11 2.79 1.11
N VAL A 69 -10.38 3.21 1.18
CA VAL A 69 -10.92 4.39 0.51
C VAL A 69 -11.60 5.25 1.57
N CYS A 70 -11.37 6.56 1.56
CA CYS A 70 -12.02 7.48 2.48
C CYS A 70 -12.70 8.64 1.75
N GLY A 71 -13.70 9.19 2.43
CA GLY A 71 -14.55 10.26 1.93
C GLY A 71 -15.52 10.71 3.03
N ARG A 72 -16.25 11.79 2.75
CA ARG A 72 -17.13 12.44 3.73
C ARG A 72 -18.45 11.71 3.99
N ASP A 73 -18.93 10.97 2.99
CA ASP A 73 -20.18 10.21 3.07
C ASP A 73 -19.89 8.72 3.20
N ALA A 74 -20.28 8.11 4.32
CA ALA A 74 -19.98 6.71 4.60
C ALA A 74 -20.71 5.72 3.69
N GLY A 75 -21.87 6.08 3.15
CA GLY A 75 -22.62 5.23 2.21
C GLY A 75 -21.97 5.23 0.83
N ALA A 76 -21.63 6.41 0.33
CA ALA A 76 -20.97 6.58 -0.95
C ALA A 76 -19.52 6.08 -0.94
N VAL A 77 -18.80 6.18 0.19
CA VAL A 77 -17.50 5.50 0.37
C VAL A 77 -17.66 3.98 0.25
N ARG A 78 -18.69 3.40 0.87
CA ARG A 78 -18.97 1.95 0.78
C ARG A 78 -19.30 1.50 -0.64
N ALA A 79 -20.02 2.33 -1.39
CA ALA A 79 -20.33 2.04 -2.79
C ALA A 79 -19.11 2.14 -3.73
N ALA A 80 -18.08 2.91 -3.34
CA ALA A 80 -16.89 3.16 -4.14
C ALA A 80 -15.70 2.24 -3.84
N ALA A 81 -15.74 1.51 -2.72
CA ALA A 81 -14.67 0.59 -2.27
C ALA A 81 -14.71 -0.74 -3.04
#